data_AF-A0A944W3T6-F1
#
_entry.id   AF-A0A944W3T6-F1
#
_cell.length_a   1.000
_cell.length_b   1.000
_cell.length_c   1.000
_cell.angle_alpha   90.00
_cell.angle_beta   90.00
_cell.angle_gamma   90.00
#
_symmetry.space_group_name_H-M   'P 1'
#
loop_
_entity.id
_entity.type
_entity.pdbx_description
1 polymer ?
#
loop_
_entity_poly.entity_id
_entity_poly.type
_entity_poly.pdbx_seq_one_letter_code
_entity_poly.pdbx_strand_id
1 'polypeptide(L)'
;MTLNSDTSLLSAALDRVIPPVDDLPGAGGMGLAGEVVKRCEADSRFNAALTTVIGALPSPNDFTALDDEGQDGALRTVESSDPDAFGLWLDVVYAIYYMQPAVHRRLSWHGRTPQPEGNVMPPWDESVLEVARQREPFWRQV
;
A
#
# COMPACT_ATOMS: atom_id res chain seq x y z
N MET A 1 -8.61 1.90 24.51
CA MET A 1 -7.96 1.09 23.47
C MET A 1 -6.47 1.39 23.58
N THR A 2 -5.68 0.43 24.06
CA THR A 2 -4.28 0.64 24.46
C THR A 2 -3.38 0.25 23.29
N LEU A 3 -2.79 1.26 22.63
CA LEU A 3 -2.03 1.19 21.36
C LEU A 3 -0.99 0.06 21.22
N ASN A 4 -0.44 -0.47 22.32
CA ASN A 4 0.59 -1.51 22.27
C ASN A 4 0.04 -2.92 21.96
N SER A 5 -1.16 -3.25 22.41
CA SER A 5 -1.78 -4.57 22.19
C SER A 5 -2.37 -4.71 20.78
N ASP A 6 -2.74 -3.59 20.16
CA ASP A 6 -3.26 -3.54 18.79
C ASP A 6 -2.13 -3.75 17.75
N THR A 7 -0.88 -3.42 18.11
CA THR A 7 0.25 -3.51 17.18
C THR A 7 0.68 -4.96 16.94
N SER A 8 0.63 -5.84 17.94
CA SER A 8 0.97 -7.27 17.75
C SER A 8 -0.07 -8.00 16.91
N LEU A 9 -1.36 -7.70 17.14
CA LEU A 9 -2.47 -8.20 16.32
C LEU A 9 -2.30 -7.74 14.87
N LEU A 10 -2.05 -6.44 14.67
CA LEU A 10 -1.84 -5.89 13.34
C LEU A 10 -0.64 -6.54 12.65
N SER A 11 0.52 -6.68 13.33
CA SER A 11 1.67 -7.37 12.75
C SER A 11 1.34 -8.80 12.29
N ALA A 12 0.64 -9.59 13.12
CA ALA A 12 0.23 -10.94 12.75
C ALA A 12 -0.71 -10.94 11.53
N ALA A 13 -1.70 -10.04 11.50
CA ALA A 13 -2.60 -9.90 10.36
C ALA A 13 -1.87 -9.48 9.08
N LEU A 14 -0.88 -8.58 9.19
CA LEU A 14 -0.05 -8.14 8.06
C LEU A 14 0.77 -9.30 7.46
N ASP A 15 1.31 -10.19 8.28
CA ASP A 15 2.03 -11.39 7.79
C ASP A 15 1.12 -12.42 7.13
N ARG A 16 -0.19 -12.37 7.34
CA ARG A 16 -1.15 -13.20 6.58
C ARG A 16 -1.52 -12.58 5.24
N VAL A 17 -1.67 -11.26 5.21
CA VAL A 17 -2.00 -10.51 3.98
C VAL A 17 -0.82 -10.44 3.01
N ILE A 18 0.39 -10.19 3.53
CA ILE A 18 1.64 -10.26 2.78
C ILE A 18 2.59 -11.19 3.53
N PRO A 19 2.60 -12.49 3.17
CA PRO A 19 3.44 -13.47 3.85
C PRO A 19 4.92 -13.31 3.52
N PRO A 20 5.80 -13.83 4.39
CA PRO A 20 7.22 -13.96 4.06
C PRO A 20 7.41 -14.87 2.84
N VAL A 21 8.37 -14.51 2.00
CA VAL A 21 8.75 -15.27 0.80
C VAL A 21 10.26 -15.39 0.75
N ASP A 22 10.77 -16.62 0.74
CA ASP A 22 12.21 -16.93 0.79
C ASP A 22 12.92 -16.22 1.95
N ASP A 23 13.81 -15.28 1.63
CA ASP A 23 14.60 -14.45 2.55
C ASP A 23 13.94 -13.11 2.90
N LEU A 24 12.81 -12.78 2.28
CA LEU A 24 12.10 -11.53 2.49
C LEU A 24 11.00 -11.70 3.56
N PRO A 25 11.04 -10.95 4.68
CA PRO A 25 9.98 -11.00 5.68
C PRO A 25 8.62 -10.58 5.11
N GLY A 26 7.55 -11.07 5.72
CA GLY A 26 6.20 -10.57 5.46
C GLY A 26 6.03 -9.13 5.98
N ALA A 27 4.88 -8.53 5.73
CA ALA A 27 4.64 -7.13 6.13
C ALA A 27 4.69 -6.93 7.65
N GLY A 28 4.26 -7.92 8.44
CA GLY A 28 4.39 -7.93 9.89
C GLY A 28 5.84 -8.10 10.33
N GLY A 29 6.54 -9.08 9.76
CA GLY A 29 7.97 -9.34 10.01
C GLY A 29 8.90 -8.19 9.63
N MET A 30 8.49 -7.32 8.70
CA MET A 30 9.18 -6.07 8.38
C MET A 30 8.94 -4.95 9.41
N GLY A 31 8.07 -5.15 10.39
CA GLY A 31 7.76 -4.16 11.43
C GLY A 31 6.90 -2.99 10.92
N LEU A 32 6.09 -3.19 9.88
CA LEU A 32 5.36 -2.11 9.21
C LEU A 32 4.09 -1.66 9.95
N ALA A 33 3.66 -2.37 10.99
CA ALA A 33 2.42 -2.09 11.72
C ALA A 33 2.32 -0.64 12.21
N GLY A 34 3.41 -0.08 12.75
CA GLY A 34 3.42 1.32 13.22
C GLY A 34 3.23 2.34 12.09
N GLU A 35 3.82 2.10 10.91
CA GLU A 35 3.66 2.98 9.76
C GLU A 35 2.26 2.86 9.16
N VAL A 36 1.66 1.66 9.17
CA VAL A 36 0.26 1.45 8.78
C VAL A 36 -0.68 2.25 9.69
N VAL A 37 -0.52 2.17 11.01
CA VAL A 37 -1.32 2.96 11.97
C VAL A 37 -1.18 4.44 11.68
N LYS A 38 0.05 4.95 11.59
CA LYS A 38 0.33 6.37 11.33
C LYS A 38 -0.28 6.84 10.01
N ARG A 39 -0.19 6.04 8.95
CA ARG A 39 -0.74 6.37 7.62
C ARG A 39 -2.26 6.39 7.62
N CYS A 40 -2.88 5.49 8.39
CA CYS A 40 -4.33 5.46 8.58
C CYS A 40 -4.80 6.64 9.43
N GLU A 41 -4.12 7.00 10.52
CA GLU A 41 -4.46 8.14 11.37
C GLU A 41 -4.44 9.49 10.64
N ALA A 42 -3.64 9.61 9.58
CA ALA A 42 -3.54 10.84 8.77
C ALA A 42 -4.80 11.13 7.90
N ASP A 43 -5.71 10.17 7.73
CA ASP A 43 -6.91 10.31 6.90
C ASP A 43 -8.09 9.55 7.55
N SER A 44 -9.19 10.25 7.80
CA SER A 44 -10.34 9.69 8.52
C SER A 44 -10.93 8.45 7.85
N ARG A 45 -10.87 8.33 6.52
CA ARG A 45 -11.35 7.16 5.79
C ARG A 45 -10.49 5.93 6.08
N PHE A 46 -9.17 6.08 6.06
CA PHE A 46 -8.25 4.98 6.35
C PHE A 46 -8.24 4.62 7.84
N ASN A 47 -8.37 5.61 8.72
CA ASN A 47 -8.53 5.37 10.16
C ASN A 47 -9.80 4.57 10.47
N ALA A 48 -10.93 4.93 9.86
CA ALA A 48 -12.18 4.19 10.00
C ALA A 48 -12.04 2.76 9.48
N ALA A 49 -11.44 2.57 8.30
CA ALA A 49 -11.18 1.25 7.72
C ALA A 49 -10.33 0.37 8.65
N LEU A 50 -9.21 0.89 9.16
CA LEU A 50 -8.35 0.17 10.10
C LEU A 50 -9.10 -0.21 11.38
N THR A 51 -9.90 0.71 11.92
CA THR A 51 -10.68 0.46 13.15
C THR A 51 -11.71 -0.64 12.93
N THR A 52 -12.42 -0.64 11.78
CA THR A 52 -13.36 -1.70 11.41
C THR A 52 -12.66 -3.04 11.29
N VAL A 53 -11.55 -3.11 10.54
CA VAL A 53 -10.82 -4.37 10.34
C VAL A 53 -10.29 -4.93 11.65
N ILE A 54 -9.57 -4.13 12.44
CA ILE A 54 -9.02 -4.58 13.72
C ILE A 54 -10.14 -4.92 14.72
N GLY A 55 -11.23 -4.16 14.72
CA GLY A 55 -12.37 -4.42 15.60
C GLY A 55 -13.17 -5.69 15.25
N ALA A 56 -13.12 -6.14 14.00
CA ALA A 56 -13.77 -7.36 13.53
C ALA A 56 -12.91 -8.62 13.71
N LEU A 57 -11.60 -8.46 13.94
CA LEU A 57 -10.72 -9.58 14.25
C LEU A 57 -10.91 -10.07 15.70
N PRO A 58 -10.59 -11.35 15.97
CA PRO A 58 -10.46 -11.84 17.34
C PRO A 58 -9.48 -10.99 18.17
N SER A 59 -9.58 -11.10 19.50
CA SER A 59 -8.63 -10.39 20.38
C SER A 59 -7.18 -10.76 20.05
N PRO A 60 -6.18 -9.91 20.35
CA PRO A 60 -4.79 -10.18 19.99
C PRO A 60 -4.29 -11.58 20.42
N ASN A 61 -4.65 -12.02 21.62
CA ASN A 61 -4.29 -13.34 22.13
C ASN A 61 -5.04 -14.47 21.43
N ASP A 62 -6.32 -14.27 21.10
CA ASP A 62 -7.12 -15.30 20.44
C ASP A 62 -6.69 -15.46 18.98
N PHE A 63 -6.45 -14.35 18.27
CA PHE A 63 -6.01 -14.36 16.87
C PHE A 63 -4.64 -15.04 16.73
N THR A 64 -3.68 -14.68 17.58
CA THR A 64 -2.33 -15.26 17.54
C THR A 64 -2.27 -16.71 18.01
N ALA A 65 -3.30 -17.20 18.72
CA ALA A 65 -3.44 -18.60 19.10
C ALA A 65 -4.04 -19.49 17.99
N LEU A 66 -4.63 -18.89 16.94
CA LEU A 66 -5.09 -19.62 15.76
C LEU A 66 -3.89 -20.11 14.94
N ASP A 67 -4.08 -21.24 14.27
CA ASP A 67 -3.18 -21.67 13.21
C ASP A 67 -3.34 -20.80 11.95
N ASP A 68 -2.44 -20.99 10.99
CA ASP A 68 -2.40 -20.20 9.75
C ASP A 68 -3.76 -20.18 9.01
N GLU A 69 -4.44 -21.33 8.95
CA GLU A 69 -5.75 -21.43 8.29
C GLU A 69 -6.85 -20.70 9.07
N GLY A 70 -6.82 -20.77 10.41
CA GLY A 70 -7.71 -20.02 11.28
C GLY A 70 -7.51 -18.50 11.16
N GLN A 71 -6.27 -18.03 11.10
CA GLN A 71 -5.96 -16.60 10.89
C GLN A 71 -6.46 -16.12 9.50
N ASP A 72 -6.23 -16.92 8.45
CA ASP A 72 -6.76 -16.64 7.11
C ASP A 72 -8.29 -16.64 7.10
N GLY A 73 -8.93 -17.57 7.82
CA GLY A 73 -10.38 -17.65 7.96
C GLY A 73 -10.97 -16.43 8.65
N ALA A 74 -10.33 -15.93 9.70
CA ALA A 74 -10.72 -14.69 10.37
C ALA A 74 -10.63 -13.50 9.41
N LEU A 75 -9.53 -13.36 8.67
CA LEU A 75 -9.36 -12.28 7.68
C LEU A 75 -10.39 -12.36 6.54
N ARG A 76 -10.66 -13.56 6.00
CA ARG A 76 -11.71 -13.77 4.98
C ARG A 76 -13.10 -13.42 5.50
N THR A 77 -13.35 -13.62 6.79
CA THR A 77 -14.62 -13.24 7.44
C THR A 77 -14.77 -11.73 7.47
N VAL A 78 -13.72 -10.99 7.82
CA VAL A 78 -13.70 -9.52 7.77
C VAL A 78 -13.85 -9.03 6.33
N GLU A 79 -13.10 -9.60 5.38
CA GLU A 79 -13.18 -9.26 3.95
C GLU A 79 -14.61 -9.45 3.40
N SER A 80 -15.30 -10.51 3.82
CA SER A 80 -16.68 -10.79 3.38
C SER A 80 -17.73 -9.90 4.06
N SER A 81 -17.51 -9.51 5.32
CA SER A 81 -18.47 -8.74 6.11
C SER A 81 -18.36 -7.24 5.85
N ASP A 82 -17.13 -6.75 5.67
CA ASP A 82 -16.79 -5.33 5.52
C ASP A 82 -15.83 -5.12 4.32
N PRO A 83 -16.23 -5.48 3.08
CA PRO A 83 -15.34 -5.51 1.92
C PRO A 83 -14.69 -4.15 1.60
N ASP A 84 -15.44 -3.05 1.76
CA ASP A 84 -14.93 -1.71 1.48
C ASP A 84 -13.86 -1.28 2.49
N ALA A 85 -14.06 -1.59 3.78
CA ALA A 85 -13.09 -1.30 4.82
C ALA A 85 -11.84 -2.17 4.67
N PHE A 86 -12.02 -3.46 4.37
CA PHE A 86 -10.92 -4.38 4.13
C PHE A 86 -10.08 -3.94 2.92
N GLY A 87 -10.72 -3.56 1.80
CA GLY A 87 -10.04 -3.05 0.61
C GLY A 87 -9.24 -1.77 0.88
N LEU A 88 -9.82 -0.80 1.59
CA LEU A 88 -9.11 0.44 1.95
C LEU A 88 -7.91 0.19 2.88
N TRP A 89 -8.04 -0.74 3.82
CA TRP A 89 -6.93 -1.15 4.66
C TRP A 89 -5.84 -1.84 3.83
N LEU A 90 -6.22 -2.74 2.92
CA LEU A 90 -5.30 -3.44 2.02
C LEU A 90 -4.51 -2.47 1.12
N ASP A 91 -5.17 -1.44 0.59
CA ASP A 91 -4.52 -0.38 -0.20
C ASP A 91 -3.39 0.30 0.59
N VAL A 92 -3.62 0.61 1.86
CA VAL A 92 -2.59 1.21 2.73
C VAL A 92 -1.45 0.22 2.98
N VAL A 93 -1.76 -1.03 3.27
CA VAL A 93 -0.77 -2.09 3.50
C VAL A 93 0.11 -2.29 2.27
N TYR A 94 -0.49 -2.38 1.07
CA TYR A 94 0.23 -2.54 -0.19
C TYR A 94 1.08 -1.32 -0.52
N ALA A 95 0.53 -0.11 -0.35
CA ALA A 95 1.28 1.13 -0.57
C ALA A 95 2.51 1.20 0.33
N ILE A 96 2.42 0.79 1.60
CA ILE A 96 3.55 0.82 2.53
C ILE A 96 4.55 -0.28 2.22
N TYR A 97 4.10 -1.52 1.98
CA TYR A 97 4.98 -2.66 1.74
C TYR A 97 5.78 -2.52 0.44
N TYR A 98 5.10 -2.23 -0.67
CA TYR A 98 5.77 -2.16 -1.97
C TYR A 98 6.67 -0.94 -2.12
N MET A 99 6.57 0.06 -1.23
CA MET A 99 7.49 1.20 -1.16
C MET A 99 8.77 0.90 -0.37
N GLN A 100 8.89 -0.26 0.27
CA GLN A 100 10.07 -0.60 1.06
C GLN A 100 11.29 -0.84 0.17
N PRO A 101 12.47 -0.27 0.49
CA PRO A 101 13.68 -0.48 -0.31
C PRO A 101 14.10 -1.96 -0.45
N ALA A 102 13.81 -2.79 0.56
CA ALA A 102 14.06 -4.23 0.51
C ALA A 102 13.21 -4.93 -0.56
N VAL A 103 11.93 -4.56 -0.66
CA VAL A 103 10.99 -5.08 -1.66
C VAL A 103 11.40 -4.63 -3.05
N HIS A 104 11.75 -3.34 -3.23
CA HIS A 104 12.28 -2.84 -4.49
C HIS A 104 13.51 -3.62 -4.96
N ARG A 105 14.48 -3.88 -4.08
CA ARG A 105 15.68 -4.68 -4.42
C ARG A 105 15.30 -6.09 -4.85
N ARG A 106 14.39 -6.76 -4.13
CA ARG A 106 13.93 -8.13 -4.46
C ARG A 106 13.23 -8.19 -5.81
N LEU A 107 12.47 -7.16 -6.16
CA LEU A 107 11.76 -7.06 -7.44
C LEU A 107 12.65 -6.58 -8.60
N SER A 108 13.94 -6.32 -8.35
CA SER A 108 14.81 -5.63 -9.32
C SER A 108 14.16 -4.32 -9.81
N TRP A 109 13.44 -3.64 -8.92
CA TRP A 109 12.89 -2.32 -9.18
C TRP A 109 14.02 -1.32 -9.03
N HIS A 110 14.46 -0.73 -10.15
CA HIS A 110 15.63 0.13 -10.16
C HIS A 110 15.31 1.58 -9.74
N GLY A 111 14.05 2.02 -9.82
CA GLY A 111 13.61 3.34 -9.36
C GLY A 111 14.32 4.50 -10.06
N ARG A 112 14.99 4.19 -11.18
CA ARG A 112 15.88 5.09 -11.89
C ARG A 112 15.11 6.21 -12.55
N THR A 113 15.77 7.34 -12.69
CA THR A 113 15.28 8.50 -13.42
C THR A 113 14.82 8.09 -14.83
N PRO A 114 13.60 8.47 -15.25
CA PRO A 114 13.12 8.17 -16.60
C PRO A 114 13.98 8.78 -17.71
N GLN A 115 14.76 9.82 -17.41
CA GLN A 115 15.73 10.44 -18.31
C GLN A 115 16.94 10.93 -17.50
N PRO A 116 18.17 10.85 -18.04
CA PRO A 116 18.51 10.36 -19.38
C PRO A 116 18.58 8.83 -19.50
N GLU A 117 18.54 8.09 -18.38
CA GLU A 117 18.79 6.64 -18.38
C GLU A 117 17.57 5.77 -18.71
N GLY A 118 16.38 6.34 -18.83
CA GLY A 118 15.16 5.57 -19.09
C GLY A 118 14.96 5.25 -20.57
N ASN A 119 13.71 5.31 -21.03
CA ASN A 119 13.38 4.86 -22.38
C ASN A 119 14.00 5.81 -23.43
N VAL A 120 14.59 5.22 -24.46
CA VAL A 120 15.03 5.98 -25.64
C VAL A 120 13.79 6.52 -26.33
N MET A 121 13.66 7.85 -26.33
CA MET A 121 12.61 8.54 -27.07
C MET A 121 13.11 8.83 -28.49
N PRO A 122 12.25 8.74 -29.51
CA PRO A 122 12.60 9.27 -30.82
C PRO A 122 12.86 10.79 -30.73
N PRO A 123 13.63 11.36 -31.66
CA PRO A 123 13.80 12.81 -31.76
C PRO A 123 12.44 13.53 -31.80
N TRP A 124 12.39 14.74 -31.25
CA TRP A 124 11.19 15.58 -31.31
C TRP A 124 10.78 15.82 -32.76
N ASP A 125 9.54 15.44 -33.09
CA ASP A 125 8.95 15.71 -34.40
C ASP A 125 8.38 17.13 -34.43
N GLU A 126 9.14 18.07 -34.99
CA GLU A 126 8.74 19.48 -35.13
C GLU A 126 7.46 19.67 -35.96
N SER A 127 7.08 18.72 -36.82
CA SER A 127 5.92 18.85 -37.70
C SER A 127 4.59 18.89 -36.91
N VAL A 128 4.56 18.37 -35.69
CA VAL A 128 3.37 18.41 -34.82
C VAL A 128 2.97 19.84 -34.44
N LEU A 129 3.88 20.80 -34.56
CA LEU A 129 3.65 22.21 -34.23
C LEU A 129 3.11 23.04 -35.40
N GLU A 130 3.07 22.51 -36.62
CA GLU A 130 2.68 23.28 -37.82
C GLU A 130 1.32 23.96 -37.67
N VAL A 131 0.30 23.22 -37.22
CA VAL A 131 -1.05 23.77 -37.01
C VAL A 131 -1.07 24.77 -35.86
N ALA A 132 -0.32 24.52 -34.78
CA ALA A 132 -0.29 25.41 -33.62
C ALA A 132 0.37 26.76 -33.94
N ARG A 133 1.44 26.76 -34.75
CA ARG A 133 2.15 27.96 -35.20
C ARG A 133 1.30 28.87 -36.09
N GLN A 134 0.32 28.31 -36.80
CA GLN A 134 -0.58 29.07 -37.68
C GLN A 134 -1.74 29.76 -36.94
N ARG A 135 -1.97 29.41 -35.66
CA ARG A 135 -3.04 30.01 -34.88
C ARG A 135 -2.61 31.39 -34.40
N GLU A 136 -3.54 32.34 -34.45
CA GLU A 136 -3.31 33.63 -33.82
C GLU A 136 -3.11 33.47 -32.29
N PRO A 137 -2.29 34.32 -31.66
CA PRO A 137 -2.07 34.30 -30.22
C PRO A 137 -3.39 34.27 -29.46
N PHE A 138 -3.60 33.21 -28.68
CA PHE A 138 -4.81 33.07 -27.86
C PHE A 138 -4.72 33.84 -26.53
N TRP A 139 -3.54 34.35 -26.19
CA TRP A 139 -3.34 35.17 -24.99
C TRP A 139 -3.62 36.65 -25.30
N ARG A 140 -4.18 37.35 -24.31
CA ARG A 140 -4.41 38.80 -24.41
C ARG A 140 -3.07 39.51 -24.53
N GLN A 141 -2.96 40.43 -25.49
CA GLN A 141 -1.87 41.41 -25.47
C GLN A 141 -2.09 42.33 -24.25
N VAL A 142 -1.07 42.43 -23.40
CA VAL A 142 -1.02 43.37 -22.27
C VAL A 142 -0.30 44.62 -22.73
#